data_AF-A0A0C5XJD2-F1
#
_entry.id   AF-A0A0C5XJD2-F1
#
_cell.length_a   1.000
_cell.length_b   1.000
_cell.length_c   1.000
_cell.angle_alpha   90.00
_cell.angle_beta   90.00
_cell.angle_gamma   90.00
#
_symmetry.space_group_name_H-M   'P 1'
#
loop_
_entity.id
_entity.type
_entity.pdbx_description
1 polymer ?
#
loop_
_entity_poly.entity_id
_entity_poly.type
_entity_poly.pdbx_seq_one_letter_code
_entity_poly.pdbx_strand_id
1 'polypeptide(L)'
;MVAFVKCTKCPTEGSRNLRARMPPEQIDKKFTQAGWALDPHICPGCRTQASNERKAMSAKPSPDAMRAQGQMFHLLQTHFDPNKGAFAQGWDDKRVAADTGLSETVVIEFREACFGKLKEPAEITALRSDIAALEKLHQESSASFVAEIANLKKQMGAISAKWAF
;
A
#
# COMPACT_ATOMS: atom_id res chain seq x y z
N MET A 1 30.49 -45.44 9.42
CA MET A 1 29.15 -45.20 8.83
C MET A 1 28.87 -43.71 8.92
N VAL A 2 28.28 -43.08 7.90
CA VAL A 2 27.93 -41.65 7.93
C VAL A 2 26.42 -41.52 7.91
N ALA A 3 25.87 -40.70 8.82
CA ALA A 3 24.48 -40.30 8.77
C ALA A 3 24.36 -38.91 8.15
N PHE A 4 23.28 -38.68 7.41
CA PHE A 4 22.98 -37.42 6.74
C PHE A 4 21.56 -36.96 7.08
N VAL A 5 21.39 -35.64 7.18
CA VAL A 5 20.09 -34.98 7.30
C VAL A 5 20.03 -33.84 6.29
N LYS A 6 18.89 -33.69 5.61
CA LYS A 6 18.66 -32.60 4.67
C LYS A 6 17.64 -31.63 5.26
N CYS A 7 17.94 -30.34 5.20
CA CYS A 7 17.00 -29.32 5.63
C CYS A 7 15.80 -29.28 4.68
N THR A 8 14.60 -29.12 5.22
CA THR A 8 13.37 -28.98 4.42
C THR A 8 13.19 -27.58 3.82
N LYS A 9 13.89 -26.57 4.35
CA LYS A 9 13.71 -25.15 3.98
C LYS A 9 14.82 -24.57 3.10
N CYS A 10 15.99 -25.20 3.07
CA CYS A 10 17.15 -24.68 2.35
C CYS A 10 18.01 -25.86 1.85
N PRO A 11 18.95 -25.64 0.91
CA PRO A 11 19.78 -26.70 0.35
C PRO A 11 20.87 -27.22 1.31
N THR A 12 20.86 -26.82 2.59
CA THR A 12 21.88 -27.24 3.55
C THR A 12 21.70 -28.71 3.96
N GLU A 13 22.80 -29.45 3.91
CA GLU A 13 22.89 -30.84 4.37
C GLU A 13 23.82 -30.95 5.57
N GLY A 14 23.43 -31.73 6.57
CA GLY A 14 24.24 -32.04 7.74
C GLY A 14 24.76 -33.47 7.65
N SER A 15 26.05 -33.68 7.91
CA SER A 15 26.65 -35.01 7.97
C SER A 15 27.35 -35.26 9.31
N ARG A 16 27.27 -36.50 9.80
CA ARG A 16 27.94 -36.94 11.03
C ARG A 16 28.56 -38.32 10.85
N ASN A 17 29.85 -38.40 11.12
CA ASN A 17 30.60 -39.66 11.15
C ASN A 17 30.26 -40.45 12.44
N LEU A 18 29.75 -41.65 12.27
CA LEU A 18 29.40 -42.56 13.36
C LEU A 18 30.54 -43.59 13.54
N ARG A 19 31.06 -43.68 14.77
CA ARG A 19 32.14 -44.59 15.15
C ARG A 19 31.70 -46.06 15.24
N ALA A 20 30.39 -46.31 15.41
CA ALA A 20 29.78 -47.64 15.46
C ALA A 20 28.34 -47.57 14.91
N ARG A 21 27.71 -48.73 14.70
CA ARG A 21 26.28 -48.82 14.35
C ARG A 21 25.46 -48.42 15.59
N MET A 22 24.98 -47.18 15.62
CA MET A 22 24.20 -46.65 16.75
C MET A 22 22.69 -46.79 16.48
N PRO A 23 21.86 -46.93 17.53
CA PRO A 23 20.41 -46.82 17.41
C PRO A 23 19.98 -45.46 16.82
N PRO A 24 18.87 -45.40 16.05
CA PRO A 24 18.38 -44.16 15.44
C PRO A 24 18.23 -42.99 16.43
N GLU A 25 17.70 -43.25 17.63
CA GLU A 25 17.55 -42.24 18.69
C GLU A 25 18.87 -41.57 19.08
N GLN A 26 19.98 -42.31 19.07
CA GLN A 26 21.30 -41.76 19.40
C GLN A 26 21.89 -40.95 18.23
N ILE A 27 21.51 -41.26 17.00
CA ILE A 27 21.87 -40.47 15.80
C ILE A 27 21.10 -39.16 15.84
N ASP A 28 19.80 -39.23 16.13
CA ASP A 28 18.92 -38.06 16.26
C ASP A 28 19.42 -37.12 17.34
N LYS A 29 19.73 -37.66 18.53
CA LYS A 29 20.31 -36.88 19.62
C LYS A 29 21.57 -36.12 19.20
N LYS A 30 22.42 -36.70 18.35
CA LYS A 30 23.64 -36.04 17.85
C LYS A 30 23.35 -34.91 16.86
N PHE A 31 22.33 -35.06 16.01
CA PHE A 31 21.91 -33.98 15.13
C PHE A 31 21.19 -32.86 15.89
N THR A 32 20.37 -33.20 16.89
CA THR A 32 19.74 -32.22 17.79
C THR A 32 20.79 -31.45 18.60
N GLN A 33 21.81 -32.11 19.12
CA GLN A 33 22.96 -31.47 19.78
C GLN A 33 23.74 -30.55 18.83
N ALA A 34 23.77 -30.87 17.53
CA ALA A 34 24.32 -30.02 16.48
C ALA A 34 23.38 -28.87 16.05
N GLY A 35 22.23 -28.70 16.71
CA GLY A 35 21.29 -27.61 16.51
C GLY A 35 20.15 -27.89 15.52
N TRP A 36 20.07 -29.09 14.95
CA TRP A 36 19.00 -29.47 14.01
C TRP A 36 17.69 -29.74 14.75
N ALA A 37 16.57 -29.26 14.20
CA ALA A 37 15.28 -29.85 14.51
C ALA A 37 15.09 -31.05 13.58
N LEU A 38 14.58 -32.17 14.09
CA LEU A 38 14.43 -33.40 13.30
C LEU A 38 12.99 -33.68 12.90
N ASP A 39 12.03 -33.02 13.55
CA ASP A 39 10.63 -33.06 13.18
C ASP A 39 10.03 -31.64 13.19
N PRO A 40 9.88 -30.99 12.02
CA PRO A 40 10.48 -31.35 10.73
C PRO A 40 12.00 -31.11 10.69
N HIS A 41 12.72 -31.75 9.74
CA HIS A 41 14.16 -31.57 9.55
C HIS A 41 14.54 -30.12 9.18
N ILE A 42 14.94 -29.30 10.16
CA ILE A 42 15.34 -27.89 9.98
C ILE A 42 16.77 -27.68 10.46
N CYS A 43 17.60 -27.07 9.60
CA CYS A 43 18.98 -26.77 9.94
C CYS A 43 19.11 -25.66 10.99
N PRO A 44 20.25 -25.55 11.68
CA PRO A 44 20.50 -24.50 12.67
C PRO A 44 20.33 -23.08 12.12
N GLY A 45 20.68 -22.85 10.85
CA GLY A 45 20.55 -21.55 10.18
C GLY A 45 19.09 -21.12 10.03
N CYS A 46 18.26 -21.94 9.39
CA CYS A 46 16.83 -21.65 9.24
C CYS A 46 16.11 -21.56 10.59
N ARG A 47 16.52 -22.34 11.59
CA ARG A 47 15.96 -22.25 12.94
C ARG A 47 16.31 -20.92 13.62
N THR A 48 17.56 -20.48 13.49
CA THR A 48 18.01 -19.20 14.05
C THR A 48 17.33 -18.02 13.36
N GLN A 49 17.21 -18.08 12.03
CA GLN A 49 16.48 -17.07 11.25
C GLN A 49 15.02 -16.97 11.70
N ALA A 50 14.29 -18.08 11.76
CA ALA A 50 12.90 -18.10 12.21
C ALA A 50 12.74 -17.60 13.67
N SER A 51 13.72 -17.89 14.54
CA SER A 51 13.75 -17.35 15.90
C SER A 51 13.93 -15.84 15.92
N ASN A 52 14.86 -15.31 15.11
CA ASN A 52 15.12 -13.88 14.99
C ASN A 52 13.92 -13.13 14.40
N GLU A 53 13.27 -13.68 13.39
CA GLU A 53 12.03 -13.13 12.80
C GLU A 53 10.91 -13.06 13.85
N ARG A 54 10.69 -14.13 14.62
CA ARG A 54 9.71 -14.13 15.72
C ARG A 54 10.04 -13.10 16.80
N LYS A 55 11.33 -12.97 17.16
CA LYS A 55 11.78 -11.95 18.11
C LYS A 55 11.56 -10.53 17.58
N ALA A 56 11.80 -10.29 16.29
CA ALA A 56 11.53 -8.99 15.68
C ALA A 56 10.04 -8.63 15.73
N MET A 57 9.15 -9.58 15.42
CA MET A 57 7.69 -9.35 15.44
C MET A 57 7.09 -9.22 16.86
N SER A 58 7.78 -9.73 17.89
CA SER A 58 7.33 -9.69 19.29
C SER A 58 8.11 -8.68 20.14
N ALA A 59 9.01 -7.92 19.53
CA ALA A 59 9.76 -6.89 20.24
C ALA A 59 8.80 -5.80 20.72
N LYS A 60 8.88 -5.48 22.01
CA LYS A 60 8.17 -4.30 22.54
C LYS A 60 8.74 -3.05 21.87
N PRO A 61 7.90 -2.07 21.51
CA PRO A 61 8.38 -0.79 21.00
C PRO A 61 9.39 -0.17 21.96
N SER A 62 10.44 0.43 21.41
CA SER A 62 11.40 1.18 22.24
C SER A 62 10.70 2.39 22.89
N PRO A 63 11.21 2.90 24.01
CA PRO A 63 10.71 4.15 24.61
C PRO A 63 10.63 5.31 23.62
N ASP A 64 11.58 5.39 22.69
CA ASP A 64 11.63 6.43 21.66
C ASP A 64 10.51 6.25 20.64
N ALA A 65 10.25 5.01 20.21
CA ALA A 65 9.14 4.70 19.33
C ALA A 65 7.79 5.01 19.98
N MET A 66 7.63 4.73 21.28
CA MET A 66 6.42 5.09 22.03
C MET A 66 6.23 6.61 22.12
N ARG A 67 7.31 7.36 22.36
CA ARG A 67 7.26 8.84 22.37
C ARG A 67 6.89 9.40 21.00
N ALA A 68 7.49 8.88 19.93
CA ALA A 68 7.18 9.28 18.56
C ALA A 68 5.71 9.01 18.20
N GLN A 69 5.16 7.85 18.60
CA GLN A 69 3.74 7.54 18.40
C GLN A 69 2.81 8.49 19.18
N GLY A 70 3.16 8.82 20.42
CA GLY A 70 2.41 9.80 21.21
C GLY A 70 2.41 11.19 20.59
N GLN A 71 3.57 11.62 20.06
CA GLN A 71 3.69 12.89 19.34
C GLN A 71 2.90 12.89 18.03
N MET A 72 2.95 11.81 17.25
CA MET A 72 2.14 11.64 16.04
C MET A 72 0.65 11.78 16.35
N PHE A 73 0.16 11.08 17.38
CA PHE A 73 -1.24 11.19 17.80
C PHE A 73 -1.60 12.64 18.14
N HIS A 74 -0.76 13.34 18.91
CA HIS A 74 -0.98 14.73 19.27
C HIS A 74 -1.02 15.68 18.05
N LEU A 75 -0.09 15.53 17.11
CA LEU A 75 -0.03 16.34 15.90
C LEU A 75 -1.24 16.11 15.00
N LEU A 76 -1.64 14.85 14.79
CA LEU A 76 -2.84 14.51 14.03
C LEU A 76 -4.10 15.07 14.70
N GLN A 77 -4.23 14.94 16.01
CA GLN A 77 -5.35 15.51 16.76
C GLN A 77 -5.42 17.03 16.66
N THR A 78 -4.27 17.70 16.57
CA THR A 78 -4.19 19.16 16.53
C THR A 78 -4.42 19.73 15.13
N HIS A 79 -3.93 19.04 14.09
CA HIS A 79 -3.84 19.59 12.74
C HIS A 79 -4.73 18.91 11.71
N PHE A 80 -5.30 17.74 12.00
CA PHE A 80 -6.25 17.08 11.11
C PHE A 80 -7.68 17.28 11.63
N ASP A 81 -8.57 17.75 10.76
CA ASP A 81 -10.00 17.88 11.04
C ASP A 81 -10.73 16.64 10.49
N PRO A 82 -11.22 15.71 11.33
CA PRO A 82 -11.92 14.50 10.89
C PRO A 82 -13.23 14.79 10.14
N ASN A 83 -13.90 15.90 10.48
CA ASN A 83 -15.18 16.25 9.87
C ASN A 83 -14.95 16.77 8.45
N LYS A 84 -13.92 17.60 8.25
CA LYS A 84 -13.52 18.06 6.92
C LYS A 84 -12.69 17.04 6.15
N GLY A 85 -12.10 16.06 6.84
CA GLY A 85 -11.13 15.13 6.27
C GLY A 85 -9.94 15.86 5.65
N ALA A 86 -9.41 16.88 6.32
CA ALA A 86 -8.38 17.74 5.78
C ALA A 86 -7.43 18.24 6.86
N PHE A 87 -6.20 18.53 6.46
CA PHE A 87 -5.22 19.17 7.34
C PHE A 87 -5.40 20.68 7.39
N ALA A 88 -4.93 21.29 8.47
CA ALA A 88 -4.69 22.72 8.58
C ALA A 88 -3.65 23.19 7.53
N GLN A 89 -3.65 24.48 7.22
CA GLN A 89 -2.74 25.04 6.22
C GLN A 89 -1.26 24.75 6.56
N GLY A 90 -0.53 24.19 5.59
CA GLY A 90 0.88 23.84 5.73
C GLY A 90 1.15 22.51 6.44
N TRP A 91 0.10 21.78 6.83
CA TRP A 91 0.21 20.44 7.42
C TRP A 91 -0.19 19.35 6.43
N ASP A 92 0.53 18.24 6.50
CA ASP A 92 0.27 17.01 5.76
C ASP A 92 0.89 15.82 6.52
N ASP A 93 0.61 14.60 6.07
CA ASP A 93 1.17 13.38 6.65
C ASP A 93 2.72 13.36 6.58
N LYS A 94 3.29 13.91 5.51
CA LYS A 94 4.74 14.01 5.31
C LYS A 94 5.42 14.88 6.36
N ARG A 95 4.78 15.99 6.74
CA ARG A 95 5.28 16.89 7.77
C ARG A 95 5.22 16.24 9.14
N VAL A 96 4.11 15.58 9.46
CA VAL A 96 3.97 14.83 10.72
C VAL A 96 5.02 13.71 10.80
N ALA A 97 5.30 13.02 9.70
CA ALA A 97 6.36 12.02 9.63
C ALA A 97 7.75 12.62 9.89
N ALA A 98 8.07 13.75 9.25
CA ALA A 98 9.32 14.45 9.44
C ALA A 98 9.52 14.92 10.90
N ASP A 99 8.47 15.42 11.55
CA ASP A 99 8.53 15.96 12.91
C ASP A 99 8.58 14.87 13.99
N THR A 100 8.10 13.66 13.69
CA THR A 100 8.06 12.52 14.62
C THR A 100 9.16 11.49 14.37
N GLY A 101 9.81 11.53 13.21
CA GLY A 101 10.77 10.51 12.77
C GLY A 101 10.14 9.17 12.37
N LEU A 102 8.82 9.09 12.28
CA LEU A 102 8.11 7.93 11.76
C LEU A 102 8.07 7.95 10.22
N SER A 103 7.77 6.81 9.60
CA SER A 103 7.55 6.79 8.15
C SER A 103 6.21 7.42 7.78
N GLU A 104 6.16 8.08 6.63
CA GLU A 104 4.93 8.68 6.09
C GLU A 104 3.81 7.65 5.96
N THR A 105 4.13 6.41 5.55
CA THR A 105 3.16 5.31 5.47
C THR A 105 2.52 4.99 6.81
N VAL A 106 3.31 4.91 7.90
CA VAL A 106 2.77 4.66 9.25
C VAL A 106 1.85 5.79 9.70
N VAL A 107 2.19 7.04 9.37
CA VAL A 107 1.37 8.21 9.70
C VAL A 107 0.06 8.19 8.92
N ILE A 108 0.10 7.90 7.61
CA ILE A 108 -1.10 7.77 6.76
C ILE A 108 -2.02 6.67 7.30
N GLU A 109 -1.48 5.46 7.53
CA GLU A 109 -2.26 4.32 8.03
C GLU A 109 -2.91 4.65 9.37
N PHE A 110 -2.16 5.26 10.29
CA PHE A 110 -2.67 5.65 11.60
C PHE A 110 -3.73 6.75 11.51
N ARG A 111 -3.50 7.79 10.67
CA ARG A 111 -4.49 8.84 10.42
C ARG A 111 -5.77 8.23 9.87
N GLU A 112 -5.70 7.39 8.85
CA GLU A 112 -6.88 6.77 8.26
C GLU A 112 -7.65 5.90 9.25
N ALA A 113 -6.95 5.13 10.08
CA ALA A 113 -7.56 4.26 11.08
C ALA A 113 -8.21 5.03 12.25
N CYS A 114 -7.57 6.11 12.74
CA CYS A 114 -8.00 6.80 13.96
C CYS A 114 -8.78 8.11 13.71
N PHE A 115 -8.46 8.82 12.64
CA PHE A 115 -9.01 10.16 12.33
C PHE A 115 -9.80 10.20 11.02
N GLY A 116 -9.56 9.25 10.11
CA GLY A 116 -10.26 9.12 8.84
C GLY A 116 -9.42 9.53 7.62
N LYS A 117 -10.02 9.35 6.44
CA LYS A 117 -9.39 9.60 5.14
C LYS A 117 -9.42 11.07 4.76
N LEU A 118 -8.47 11.48 3.92
CA LEU A 118 -8.52 12.78 3.26
C LEU A 118 -9.75 12.83 2.35
N LYS A 119 -10.56 13.88 2.50
CA LYS A 119 -11.69 14.16 1.61
C LYS A 119 -11.21 15.01 0.45
N GLU A 120 -11.85 14.82 -0.70
CA GLU A 120 -11.61 15.67 -1.86
C GLU A 120 -12.03 17.12 -1.52
N PRO A 121 -11.19 18.13 -1.81
CA PRO A 121 -11.56 19.53 -1.66
C PRO A 121 -12.82 19.86 -2.46
N ALA A 122 -13.73 20.62 -1.84
CA ALA A 122 -14.99 21.01 -2.47
C ALA A 122 -14.79 21.75 -3.81
N GLU A 123 -13.69 22.48 -3.96
CA GLU A 123 -13.31 23.16 -5.20
C GLU A 123 -13.08 22.18 -6.36
N ILE A 124 -12.45 21.03 -6.12
CA ILE A 124 -12.22 20.01 -7.16
C ILE A 124 -13.56 19.39 -7.58
N THR A 125 -14.43 19.11 -6.61
CA THR A 125 -15.78 18.60 -6.90
C THR A 125 -16.61 19.62 -7.68
N ALA A 126 -16.53 20.91 -7.32
CA ALA A 126 -17.19 22.00 -8.04
C ALA A 126 -16.66 22.14 -9.47
N LEU A 127 -15.33 22.13 -9.66
CA LEU A 127 -14.72 22.18 -10.99
C LEU A 127 -15.14 21.01 -11.88
N ARG A 128 -15.29 19.80 -11.34
CA ARG A 128 -15.83 18.67 -12.10
C ARG A 128 -17.28 18.89 -12.54
N SER A 129 -18.11 19.49 -11.67
CA SER A 129 -19.47 19.87 -12.01
C SER A 129 -19.50 20.94 -13.11
N ASP A 130 -18.63 21.94 -13.02
CA ASP A 130 -18.52 23.02 -14.00
C ASP A 130 -18.06 22.48 -15.36
N ILE A 131 -17.08 21.57 -15.38
CA ILE A 131 -16.64 20.89 -16.61
C ILE A 131 -17.80 20.15 -17.25
N ALA A 132 -18.57 19.37 -16.50
CA ALA A 132 -19.72 18.63 -17.03
C ALA A 132 -20.81 19.57 -17.58
N ALA A 133 -21.03 20.72 -16.93
CA ALA A 133 -21.97 21.73 -17.40
C ALA A 133 -21.48 22.38 -18.71
N LEU A 134 -20.18 22.68 -18.82
CA LEU A 134 -19.57 23.23 -20.03
C LEU A 134 -19.61 22.24 -21.19
N GLU A 135 -19.32 20.96 -20.94
CA GLU A 135 -19.42 19.90 -21.95
C GLU A 135 -20.85 19.79 -22.49
N LYS A 136 -21.85 19.85 -21.61
CA LYS A 136 -23.26 19.82 -22.01
C LYS A 136 -23.63 21.04 -22.86
N LEU A 137 -23.25 22.24 -22.41
CA LEU A 137 -23.50 23.47 -23.16
C LEU A 137 -22.85 23.45 -24.55
N HIS A 138 -21.63 22.91 -24.63
CA HIS A 138 -20.91 22.74 -25.89
C HIS A 138 -21.63 21.77 -26.84
N GLN A 139 -22.13 20.64 -26.31
CA GLN A 139 -22.90 19.67 -27.10
C GLN A 139 -24.20 20.28 -27.65
N GLU A 140 -24.95 21.00 -26.81
CA GLU A 140 -26.20 21.67 -27.19
C GLU A 140 -25.95 22.74 -28.26
N SER A 141 -24.93 23.58 -28.06
CA SER A 141 -24.54 24.63 -29.02
C SER A 141 -24.12 24.03 -30.36
N SER A 142 -23.29 22.97 -30.33
CA SER A 142 -22.83 22.28 -31.54
C SER A 142 -23.99 21.64 -32.31
N ALA A 143 -24.94 21.02 -31.61
CA ALA A 143 -26.13 20.46 -32.23
C ALA A 143 -26.99 21.55 -32.88
N SER A 144 -27.16 22.69 -32.20
CA SER A 144 -27.89 23.85 -32.74
C SER A 144 -27.22 24.40 -34.01
N PHE A 145 -25.91 24.61 -34.00
CA PHE A 145 -25.17 25.11 -35.16
C PHE A 145 -25.23 24.13 -36.34
N VAL A 146 -25.14 22.83 -36.09
CA VAL A 146 -25.29 21.81 -37.16
C VAL A 146 -26.69 21.87 -37.77
N ALA A 147 -27.74 22.03 -36.95
CA ALA A 147 -29.10 22.17 -37.44
C ALA A 147 -29.31 23.45 -38.27
N GLU A 148 -28.74 24.57 -37.82
CA GLU A 148 -28.78 25.85 -38.54
C GLU A 148 -28.06 25.77 -39.89
N ILE A 149 -26.86 25.18 -39.93
CA ILE A 149 -26.10 24.95 -41.17
C ILE A 149 -26.92 24.09 -42.13
N ALA A 150 -27.57 23.03 -41.65
CA ALA A 150 -28.42 22.18 -42.49
C ALA A 150 -29.60 22.95 -43.06
N ASN A 151 -30.25 23.81 -42.27
CA ASN A 151 -31.37 24.64 -42.71
C ASN A 151 -30.93 25.68 -43.75
N LEU A 152 -29.82 26.37 -43.52
CA LEU A 152 -29.27 27.34 -44.48
C LEU A 152 -28.90 26.68 -45.81
N LYS A 153 -28.28 25.50 -45.78
CA LYS A 153 -27.98 24.71 -46.99
C LYS A 153 -29.26 24.38 -47.77
N LYS A 154 -30.34 24.01 -47.08
CA LYS A 154 -31.64 23.74 -47.71
C LYS A 154 -32.22 24.99 -48.37
N GLN A 155 -32.17 26.14 -47.70
CA GLN A 155 -32.63 27.41 -48.25
C GLN A 155 -31.82 27.82 -49.49
N MET A 156 -30.49 27.70 -49.43
CA MET A 156 -29.62 27.95 -50.58
C MET A 156 -29.96 27.06 -51.77
N GLY A 157 -30.18 25.76 -51.56
CA GLY A 157 -30.60 24.84 -52.61
C GLY A 157 -31.94 25.22 -53.24
N ALA A 158 -32.92 25.61 -52.42
CA ALA A 158 -34.23 26.07 -52.91
C ALA A 158 -34.13 27.38 -53.72
N ILE A 159 -33.29 28.33 -53.28
CA ILE A 159 -33.02 29.55 -54.04
C ILE A 159 -32.33 29.19 -55.36
N SER A 160 -31.26 28.39 -55.33
CA SER A 160 -30.56 27.97 -56.54
C SER A 160 -31.49 27.29 -57.56
N ALA A 161 -32.41 26.44 -57.11
CA ALA A 161 -33.39 25.79 -57.99
C ALA A 161 -34.41 26.77 -58.58
N LYS A 162 -34.78 27.83 -57.83
CA LYS A 162 -35.71 28.87 -58.29
C LYS A 162 -35.12 29.75 -59.41
N TRP A 163 -33.80 29.88 -59.48
CA TRP A 163 -33.10 30.74 -60.44
C TRP A 163 -32.34 29.95 -61.53
N ALA A 164 -32.49 28.63 -61.59
CA ALA A 164 -31.95 27.82 -62.68
C ALA A 164 -32.86 27.96 -63.91
N PHE A 165 -32.43 28.77 -64.88
CA PHE A 165 -32.95 28.85 -66.25
C PHE A 165 -31.95 28.21 -67.21
#